data_AF-A0A7C4S0T0-F1
#
_entry.id   AF-A0A7C4S0T0-F1
#
_cell.length_a   1.000
_cell.length_b   1.000
_cell.length_c   1.000
_cell.angle_alpha   90.00
_cell.angle_beta   90.00
_cell.angle_gamma   90.00
#
_symmetry.space_group_name_H-M   'P 1'
#
loop_
_entity.id
_entity.type
_entity.pdbx_description
1 polymer ?
#
loop_
_entity_poly.entity_id
_entity_poly.type
_entity_poly.pdbx_seq_one_letter_code
_entity_poly.pdbx_strand_id
1 'polypeptide(L)'
;MSKVGYGSISIAIVFICSGLILILSFVGIPMDFFTSFSIILLSLAFWTLIYGFKFGGGDRFWIVNGLFLLILSASLLSYSIFHSLIVSFSILLICIGAIIILASRSR
;
A
#
# COMPACT_ATOMS: atom_id res chain seq x y z
N MET A 1 -3.73 -26.81 -9.33
CA MET A 1 -3.45 -25.40 -8.99
C MET A 1 -2.11 -25.34 -8.28
N SER A 2 -1.08 -24.72 -8.86
CA SER A 2 0.18 -24.55 -8.15
C SER A 2 -0.07 -23.64 -6.95
N LYS A 3 0.29 -24.11 -5.74
CA LYS A 3 0.21 -23.28 -4.54
C LYS A 3 1.23 -22.17 -4.71
N VAL A 4 0.76 -20.93 -4.85
CA VAL A 4 1.61 -19.74 -4.81
C VAL A 4 2.34 -19.77 -3.47
N GLY A 5 3.66 -19.94 -3.48
CA GLY A 5 4.47 -20.02 -2.28
C GLY A 5 4.78 -18.63 -1.72
N TYR A 6 4.99 -18.52 -0.41
CA TYR A 6 5.40 -17.28 0.26
C TYR A 6 6.59 -16.60 -0.44
N GLY A 7 7.58 -17.38 -0.92
CA GLY A 7 8.73 -16.85 -1.65
C GLY A 7 8.37 -16.14 -2.96
N SER A 8 7.37 -16.64 -3.72
CA SER A 8 6.92 -15.98 -4.95
C SER A 8 6.27 -14.62 -4.69
N ILE A 9 5.62 -14.46 -3.52
CA ILE A 9 5.00 -13.21 -3.09
C ILE A 9 6.07 -12.22 -2.64
N SER A 10 7.06 -12.67 -1.86
CA SER A 10 8.20 -11.83 -1.46
C SER A 10 8.95 -11.29 -2.68
N ILE A 11 9.18 -12.13 -3.70
CA ILE A 11 9.83 -11.70 -4.95
C ILE A 11 8.99 -10.64 -5.68
N ALA A 12 7.67 -10.84 -5.79
CA ALA A 12 6.79 -9.86 -6.43
C ALA A 12 6.82 -8.50 -5.70
N ILE A 13 6.80 -8.52 -4.36
CA ILE A 13 6.91 -7.30 -3.55
C ILE A 13 8.25 -6.60 -3.79
N VAL A 14 9.36 -7.35 -3.85
CA VAL A 14 10.69 -6.79 -4.15
C VAL A 14 10.69 -6.09 -5.51
N PHE A 15 10.11 -6.69 -6.55
CA PHE A 15 10.00 -6.07 -7.88
C PHE A 15 9.12 -4.82 -7.89
N ILE A 16 8.00 -4.82 -7.16
CA ILE A 16 7.12 -3.66 -7.04
C ILE A 16 7.85 -2.52 -6.34
N CYS A 17 8.48 -2.80 -5.20
CA CYS A 17 9.23 -1.81 -4.44
C CYS A 17 10.43 -1.27 -5.23
N SER A 18 11.19 -2.12 -5.92
CA SER A 18 12.34 -1.68 -6.72
C SER A 18 11.91 -0.84 -7.92
N GLY A 19 10.83 -1.20 -8.61
CA GLY A 19 10.25 -0.40 -9.68
C GLY A 19 9.79 0.98 -9.19
N LEU A 20 9.14 1.03 -8.02
CA LEU A 20 8.71 2.30 -7.41
C LEU A 20 9.91 3.18 -7.04
N ILE A 21 10.96 2.60 -6.45
CA ILE A 21 12.21 3.32 -6.13
C ILE A 21 12.85 3.90 -7.40
N LEU A 22 12.91 3.12 -8.49
CA LEU A 22 13.45 3.60 -9.77
C LEU A 22 12.63 4.76 -10.34
N ILE A 23 11.29 4.68 -10.30
CA ILE A 23 10.41 5.75 -10.76
C ILE A 23 10.62 7.01 -9.91
N LEU A 24 10.63 6.89 -8.58
CA LEU A 24 10.85 8.03 -7.67
C LEU A 24 12.22 8.68 -7.93
N SER A 25 13.25 7.86 -8.13
CA SER A 25 14.60 8.35 -8.45
C SER A 25 14.64 9.08 -9.79
N PHE A 26 13.95 8.55 -10.81
CA PHE A 26 13.85 9.18 -12.14
C PHE A 26 13.11 10.52 -12.10
N VAL A 27 12.06 10.64 -11.28
CA VAL A 27 11.30 11.88 -11.08
C VAL A 27 12.06 12.88 -10.18
N GLY A 28 13.18 12.48 -9.57
CA GLY A 28 13.99 13.33 -8.70
C GLY A 28 13.42 13.48 -7.29
N ILE A 29 12.53 12.57 -6.86
CA ILE A 29 12.00 12.56 -5.49
C ILE A 29 13.05 11.94 -4.58
N PRO A 30 13.54 12.67 -3.55
CA PRO A 30 14.59 12.16 -2.67
C PRO A 30 14.07 11.02 -1.79
N MET A 31 14.92 10.01 -1.58
CA MET A 31 14.64 8.91 -0.63
C MET A 31 14.88 9.39 0.80
N ASP A 32 13.92 10.12 1.35
CA ASP A 32 13.89 10.57 2.73
C ASP A 32 13.28 9.51 3.67
N PHE A 33 13.21 9.82 4.96
CA PHE A 33 12.62 8.93 5.96
C PHE A 33 11.15 8.61 5.65
N PHE A 34 10.37 9.60 5.23
CA PHE A 34 8.95 9.41 4.95
C PHE A 34 8.71 8.57 3.69
N THR A 35 9.49 8.74 2.63
CA THR A 35 9.44 7.91 1.42
C THR A 35 9.84 6.48 1.74
N SER A 36 10.94 6.29 2.46
CA SER A 36 11.42 4.96 2.86
C SER A 36 10.39 4.24 3.73
N PHE A 37 9.81 4.94 4.71
CA PHE A 37 8.77 4.39 5.57
C PHE A 37 7.48 4.09 4.81
N SER A 38 7.10 4.94 3.85
CA SER A 38 5.96 4.69 2.94
C SER A 38 6.16 3.41 2.12
N ILE A 39 7.36 3.17 1.59
CA ILE A 39 7.67 1.96 0.82
C ILE A 39 7.61 0.70 1.69
N ILE A 40 8.09 0.78 2.94
CA ILE A 40 7.97 -0.33 3.91
C ILE A 40 6.50 -0.64 4.19
N LEU A 41 5.68 0.39 4.43
CA LEU A 41 4.24 0.22 4.63
C LEU A 41 3.55 -0.35 3.40
N LEU A 42 3.96 0.05 2.19
CA LEU A 42 3.44 -0.49 0.94
C LEU A 42 3.77 -1.99 0.80
N SER A 43 4.99 -2.38 1.13
CA SER A 43 5.44 -3.78 1.15
C SER A 43 4.60 -4.61 2.13
N LEU A 44 4.42 -4.11 3.36
CA LEU A 44 3.58 -4.75 4.38
C LEU A 44 2.10 -4.81 3.95
N ALA A 45 1.59 -3.78 3.29
CA ALA A 45 0.24 -3.74 2.74
C ALA A 45 0.03 -4.84 1.70
N PHE A 46 0.94 -4.98 0.72
CA PHE A 46 0.85 -6.04 -0.27
C PHE A 46 0.95 -7.43 0.36
N TRP A 47 1.86 -7.61 1.30
CA TRP A 47 1.99 -8.88 2.02
C TRP A 47 0.69 -9.26 2.74
N THR A 48 0.13 -8.34 3.53
CA THR A 48 -1.09 -8.57 4.31
C THR A 48 -2.32 -8.78 3.44
N LEU A 49 -2.47 -8.03 2.33
CA LEU A 49 -3.54 -8.23 1.36
C LEU A 49 -3.46 -9.62 0.72
N ILE A 50 -2.29 -9.97 0.17
CA ILE A 50 -2.11 -11.26 -0.50
C ILE A 50 -2.30 -12.40 0.51
N TYR A 51 -1.82 -12.22 1.75
CA TYR A 51 -2.06 -13.16 2.82
C TYR A 51 -3.55 -13.37 3.09
N GLY A 52 -4.31 -12.30 3.30
CA GLY A 52 -5.75 -12.35 3.54
C GLY A 52 -6.52 -13.02 2.40
N PHE A 53 -6.21 -12.67 1.15
CA PHE A 53 -6.90 -13.23 -0.01
C PHE A 53 -6.56 -14.70 -0.29
N LYS A 54 -5.30 -15.13 -0.13
CA LYS A 54 -4.86 -16.46 -0.56
C LYS A 54 -4.68 -17.49 0.55
N PHE A 55 -4.24 -17.08 1.73
CA PHE A 55 -3.90 -18.01 2.82
C PHE A 55 -4.84 -17.90 4.01
N GLY A 56 -5.30 -16.70 4.34
CA GLY A 56 -6.29 -16.45 5.38
C GLY A 56 -7.72 -16.86 5.00
N GLY A 57 -7.93 -17.53 3.85
CA GLY A 57 -9.26 -17.95 3.41
C GLY A 57 -10.23 -16.81 3.13
N GLY A 58 -9.73 -15.62 2.77
CA GLY A 58 -10.55 -14.42 2.63
C GLY A 58 -10.91 -13.74 3.95
N ASP A 59 -10.14 -13.99 5.02
CA ASP A 59 -10.32 -13.33 6.30
C ASP A 59 -10.23 -11.80 6.16
N ARG A 60 -11.36 -11.17 6.47
CA ARG A 60 -11.59 -9.73 6.32
C ARG A 60 -10.62 -8.91 7.18
N PHE A 61 -10.14 -9.45 8.29
CA PHE A 61 -9.20 -8.75 9.16
C PHE A 61 -7.90 -8.39 8.43
N TRP A 62 -7.29 -9.37 7.76
CA TRP A 62 -6.04 -9.18 7.02
C TRP A 62 -6.20 -8.25 5.83
N ILE A 63 -7.32 -8.38 5.12
CA ILE A 63 -7.64 -7.55 3.94
C ILE A 63 -7.84 -6.09 4.37
N VAL A 64 -8.59 -5.84 5.44
CA VAL A 64 -8.83 -4.47 5.94
C VAL A 64 -7.53 -3.84 6.46
N ASN A 65 -6.70 -4.59 7.20
CA ASN A 65 -5.39 -4.08 7.64
C ASN A 65 -4.47 -3.77 6.47
N GLY A 66 -4.44 -4.62 5.44
CA GLY A 66 -3.64 -4.35 4.25
C GLY A 66 -4.11 -3.12 3.47
N LEU A 67 -5.42 -2.91 3.35
CA LEU A 67 -5.98 -1.69 2.75
C LEU A 67 -5.63 -0.44 3.58
N PHE A 68 -5.73 -0.53 4.91
CA PHE A 68 -5.37 0.58 5.79
C PHE A 68 -3.89 0.97 5.64
N LEU A 69 -2.98 -0.02 5.63
CA LEU A 69 -1.55 0.20 5.41
C LEU A 69 -1.28 0.83 4.03
N LEU A 70 -2.01 0.43 2.99
CA LEU A 70 -1.88 0.98 1.65
C LEU A 70 -2.28 2.46 1.61
N ILE A 71 -3.38 2.83 2.27
CA ILE A 71 -3.82 4.23 2.36
C ILE A 71 -2.81 5.07 3.13
N LEU A 72 -2.33 4.56 4.26
CA LEU A 72 -1.36 5.26 5.09
C LEU A 72 -0.03 5.45 4.34
N SER A 73 0.40 4.44 3.60
CA SER A 73 1.56 4.53 2.69
C SER A 73 1.36 5.61 1.61
N ALA A 74 0.22 5.62 0.93
CA ALA A 74 -0.08 6.62 -0.12
C ALA A 74 -0.14 8.04 0.43
N SER A 75 -0.74 8.22 1.61
CA SER A 75 -0.81 9.50 2.32
C SER A 75 0.59 10.02 2.69
N LEU A 76 1.46 9.16 3.23
CA LEU A 76 2.85 9.54 3.54
C LEU A 76 3.68 9.84 2.29
N LEU A 77 3.50 9.06 1.22
CA LEU A 77 4.20 9.29 -0.05
C LEU A 77 3.81 10.66 -0.62
N SER A 78 2.52 11.00 -0.59
CA SER A 78 2.05 12.30 -1.05
C SER A 78 2.58 13.45 -0.19
N TYR A 79 2.75 13.24 1.12
CA TYR A 79 3.39 14.23 1.98
C TYR A 79 4.85 14.44 1.57
N SER A 80 5.61 13.38 1.29
CA SER A 80 7.00 13.52 0.86
C SER A 80 7.11 14.22 -0.51
N ILE A 81 6.18 13.96 -1.45
CA ILE A 81 6.19 14.58 -2.78
C ILE A 81 5.80 16.06 -2.74
N PHE A 82 4.73 16.40 -2.03
CA PHE A 82 4.15 17.75 -2.07
C PHE A 82 4.54 18.63 -0.88
N HIS A 83 5.20 18.05 0.14
CA HIS A 83 5.52 18.69 1.42
C HIS A 83 4.33 19.40 2.07
N SER A 84 3.11 18.91 1.82
CA SER A 84 1.87 19.52 2.26
C SER A 84 1.03 18.54 3.06
N LEU A 85 0.82 18.84 4.34
CA LEU A 85 -0.08 18.09 5.19
C LEU A 85 -1.51 18.10 4.66
N ILE A 86 -1.94 19.22 4.08
CA ILE A 86 -3.30 19.36 3.54
C ILE A 86 -3.54 18.37 2.41
N VAL A 87 -2.58 18.22 1.49
CA VAL A 87 -2.67 17.25 0.38
C VAL A 87 -2.68 15.82 0.94
N SER A 88 -1.80 15.52 1.89
CA SER A 88 -1.69 14.21 2.52
C SER A 88 -2.96 13.77 3.25
N PHE A 89 -3.56 14.68 4.03
CA PHE A 89 -4.84 14.46 4.71
C PHE A 89 -6.00 14.34 3.71
N SER A 90 -5.99 15.14 2.64
CA SER A 90 -7.03 15.08 1.60
C SER A 90 -7.05 13.71 0.92
N ILE A 91 -5.87 13.17 0.55
CA ILE A 91 -5.74 11.84 -0.05
C ILE A 91 -6.23 10.77 0.92
N LEU A 92 -5.85 10.86 2.19
CA LEU A 92 -6.30 9.93 3.23
C LEU A 92 -7.83 9.92 3.35
N LEU A 93 -8.47 11.10 3.39
CA LEU A 93 -9.93 11.23 3.46
C LEU A 93 -10.63 10.71 2.20
N ILE A 94 -10.09 11.01 1.02
CA ILE A 94 -10.63 10.51 -0.26
C ILE A 94 -10.58 8.98 -0.28
N CYS A 95 -9.45 8.38 0.11
CA CYS A 95 -9.30 6.94 0.17
C CYS A 95 -10.25 6.28 1.18
N ILE A 96 -10.43 6.87 2.36
CA ILE A 96 -11.41 6.40 3.35
C ILE A 96 -12.84 6.49 2.78
N GLY A 97 -13.18 7.62 2.15
CA GLY A 97 -14.48 7.79 1.50
C GLY A 97 -14.73 6.74 0.41
N ALA A 98 -13.73 6.45 -0.42
CA ALA A 98 -13.81 5.39 -1.43
C ALA A 98 -14.05 4.01 -0.81
N ILE A 99 -13.38 3.68 0.30
CA ILE A 99 -13.63 2.43 1.04
C ILE A 99 -15.06 2.38 1.57
N ILE A 100 -15.57 3.47 2.15
CA ILE A 100 -16.94 3.53 2.68
C ILE A 100 -17.96 3.26 1.56
N ILE A 101 -17.76 3.84 0.38
CA ILE A 101 -18.62 3.62 -0.80
C ILE A 101 -18.53 2.17 -1.28
N LEU A 102 -17.32 1.60 -1.34
CA LEU A 102 -17.14 0.19 -1.71
C LEU A 102 -17.80 -0.76 -0.70
N ALA A 103 -17.71 -0.45 0.59
CA ALA A 103 -18.31 -1.25 1.66
C ALA A 103 -19.83 -1.15 1.72
N SER A 104 -20.41 -0.01 1.35
CA SER A 104 -21.88 0.15 1.31
C SER A 104 -22.54 -0.63 0.17
N ARG A 105 -21.80 -0.93 -0.90
CA ARG A 105 -22.25 -1.69 -2.07
C ARG A 105 -22.25 -3.21 -1.87
N SER A 106 -21.67 -3.71 -0.79
CA SER A 106 -21.55 -5.16 -0.52
C SER A 106 -22.65 -5.72 0.39
N ARG A 107 -23.72 -4.95 0.61
CA ARG A 107 -24.95 -5.39 1.29
C ARG A 107 -26.09 -5.45 0.28
#